data_AF-A0A090WE97-F1
#
_entry.id   AF-A0A090WE97-F1
#
_cell.length_a   1.000
_cell.length_b   1.000
_cell.length_c   1.000
_cell.angle_alpha   90.00
_cell.angle_beta   90.00
_cell.angle_gamma   90.00
#
_symmetry.space_group_name_H-M   'P 1'
#
loop_
_entity.id
_entity.type
_entity.pdbx_description
1 polymer ?
#
loop_
_entity_poly.entity_id
_entity_poly.type
_entity_poly.pdbx_seq_one_letter_code
_entity_poly.pdbx_strand_id
1 'polypeptide(L)'
;MIKQLGFAGCRLSLAVQKDVDYPGLEWFNGKKVASSYTTIVKKFFADKGINATTEEIGGSVEIAPGIGLAEGICDIVSTGSTLIMNGLKEVETVMYSEAVLISNPNLSIEKKEILDKLTFRIDAVQNAQKSKYILLNAPNDKIEEISALLPGMKSPTVLPLAEEGWSSLHSVIEENDFWNVIDQLKDAGAQGILVSPIEKLIA
;
A
#
# COMPACT_ATOMS: atom_id res chain seq x y z
N MET A 1 10.01 1.04 -14.10
CA MET A 1 9.15 0.46 -13.06
C MET A 1 8.03 -0.29 -13.76
N ILE A 2 7.67 -1.49 -13.31
CA ILE A 2 6.58 -2.28 -13.89
C ILE A 2 5.29 -2.12 -13.07
N LYS A 3 5.37 -2.30 -11.76
CA LYS A 3 4.18 -2.32 -10.90
C LYS A 3 4.48 -2.01 -9.43
N GLN A 4 3.55 -1.36 -8.75
CA GLN A 4 3.52 -1.20 -7.30
C GLN A 4 2.92 -2.44 -6.62
N LEU A 5 3.56 -2.92 -5.56
CA LEU A 5 3.12 -4.15 -4.88
C LEU A 5 2.21 -3.87 -3.67
N GLY A 6 2.12 -2.63 -3.20
CA GLY A 6 1.17 -2.24 -2.14
C GLY A 6 1.57 -2.71 -0.73
N PHE A 7 2.84 -3.08 -0.51
CA PHE A 7 3.35 -3.47 0.81
C PHE A 7 4.73 -2.86 1.08
N ALA A 8 5.19 -2.98 2.33
CA ALA A 8 6.43 -2.36 2.81
C ALA A 8 6.45 -0.83 2.62
N GLY A 9 5.28 -0.19 2.77
CA GLY A 9 5.15 1.26 2.70
C GLY A 9 5.97 1.96 3.77
N CYS A 10 6.78 2.92 3.34
CA CYS A 10 7.59 3.77 4.20
C CYS A 10 7.87 5.11 3.50
N ARG A 11 8.61 5.97 4.18
CA ARG A 11 9.10 7.23 3.60
C ARG A 11 10.55 7.41 3.98
N LEU A 12 11.35 7.92 3.06
CA LEU A 12 12.70 8.41 3.37
C LEU A 12 12.55 9.84 3.87
N SER A 13 13.05 10.14 5.07
CA SER A 13 12.80 11.44 5.70
C SER A 13 14.03 11.98 6.40
N LEU A 14 14.15 13.31 6.39
CA LEU A 14 15.11 14.05 7.18
C LEU A 14 14.64 14.11 8.63
N ALA A 15 15.58 13.93 9.55
CA ALA A 15 15.36 14.08 10.98
C ALA A 15 16.52 14.83 11.64
N VAL A 16 16.21 15.54 12.72
CA VAL A 16 17.15 16.32 13.53
C VAL A 16 16.93 16.00 15.01
N GLN A 17 17.85 16.42 15.88
CA GLN A 17 17.64 16.25 17.33
C GLN A 17 16.34 16.95 17.78
N LYS A 18 15.61 16.34 18.70
CA LYS A 18 14.25 16.78 19.09
C LYS A 18 14.19 18.22 19.58
N ASP A 19 15.26 18.69 20.21
CA ASP A 19 15.45 19.99 20.83
C ASP A 19 15.93 21.07 19.86
N VAL A 20 16.34 20.70 18.64
CA VAL A 20 16.70 21.66 17.59
C VAL A 20 15.48 22.48 17.19
N ASP A 21 15.58 23.81 17.25
CA ASP A 21 14.59 24.66 16.61
C ASP A 21 14.76 24.59 15.08
N TYR A 22 13.71 24.16 14.39
CA TYR A 22 13.74 23.85 12.96
C TYR A 22 12.84 24.84 12.20
N PRO A 23 13.39 25.94 11.67
CA PRO A 23 12.62 26.98 10.98
C PRO A 23 12.22 26.58 9.55
N GLY A 24 12.69 25.43 9.05
CA GLY A 24 12.43 24.94 7.70
C GLY A 24 13.69 24.39 7.03
N LEU A 25 13.54 23.99 5.77
CA LEU A 25 14.57 23.28 5.01
C LEU A 25 15.92 24.03 4.92
N GLU A 26 15.91 25.36 4.89
CA GLU A 26 17.11 26.21 4.90
C GLU A 26 18.03 25.97 6.11
N TRP A 27 17.50 25.38 7.19
CA TRP A 27 18.30 24.96 8.34
C TRP A 27 19.45 24.04 7.94
N PHE A 28 19.30 23.24 6.89
CA PHE A 28 20.35 22.32 6.42
C PHE A 28 21.52 23.00 5.69
N ASN A 29 21.46 24.30 5.39
CA ASN A 29 22.57 25.00 4.73
C ASN A 29 23.85 24.97 5.58
N GLY A 30 24.94 24.54 4.95
CA GLY A 30 26.25 24.38 5.58
C GLY A 30 26.32 23.21 6.58
N LYS A 31 25.27 22.39 6.71
CA LYS A 31 25.22 21.28 7.65
C LYS A 31 25.57 19.94 7.00
N LYS A 32 25.89 18.96 7.83
CA LYS A 32 26.09 17.57 7.47
C LYS A 32 24.83 16.77 7.73
N VAL A 33 24.50 15.91 6.79
CA VAL A 33 23.39 14.94 6.88
C VAL A 33 23.93 13.53 6.71
N ALA A 34 23.81 12.71 7.74
CA ALA A 34 24.18 11.30 7.67
C ALA A 34 23.08 10.48 6.99
N SER A 35 23.44 9.59 6.07
CA SER A 35 22.49 8.70 5.41
C SER A 35 23.16 7.53 4.71
N SER A 36 22.48 6.38 4.65
CA SER A 36 22.83 5.30 3.70
C SER A 36 22.37 5.60 2.26
N TYR A 37 21.55 6.65 2.06
CA TYR A 37 20.90 6.99 0.79
C TYR A 37 21.46 8.28 0.18
N THR A 38 22.77 8.48 0.24
CA THR A 38 23.43 9.77 -0.06
C THR A 38 23.08 10.33 -1.44
N THR A 39 23.00 9.50 -2.48
CA THR A 39 22.62 9.94 -3.84
C THR A 39 21.23 10.57 -3.88
N ILE A 40 20.26 9.98 -3.17
CA ILE A 40 18.87 10.48 -3.12
C ILE A 40 18.84 11.80 -2.36
N VAL A 41 19.54 11.87 -1.23
CA VAL A 41 19.60 13.07 -0.37
C VAL A 41 20.28 14.24 -1.08
N LYS A 42 21.43 14.00 -1.73
CA LYS A 42 22.14 15.01 -2.53
C LYS A 42 21.23 15.58 -3.62
N LYS A 43 20.49 14.71 -4.32
CA LYS A 43 19.54 15.13 -5.35
C LYS A 43 18.42 15.98 -4.76
N PHE A 44 17.83 15.55 -3.63
CA PHE A 44 16.78 16.30 -2.95
C PHE A 44 17.23 17.71 -2.56
N PHE A 45 18.42 17.85 -1.95
CA PHE A 45 18.95 19.16 -1.60
C PHE A 45 19.27 20.02 -2.82
N ALA A 46 19.86 19.45 -3.86
CA ALA A 46 20.13 20.17 -5.11
C ALA A 46 18.85 20.68 -5.78
N ASP A 47 17.81 19.83 -5.87
CA ASP A 47 16.51 20.18 -6.44
C ASP A 47 15.79 21.28 -5.62
N LYS A 48 16.17 21.45 -4.34
CA LYS A 48 15.63 22.47 -3.42
C LYS A 48 16.55 23.69 -3.25
N GLY A 49 17.71 23.72 -3.89
CA GLY A 49 18.67 24.83 -3.75
C GLY A 49 19.40 24.89 -2.41
N ILE A 50 19.44 23.79 -1.66
CA ILE A 50 20.05 23.71 -0.33
C ILE A 50 21.49 23.25 -0.44
N ASN A 51 22.41 23.99 0.19
CA ASN A 51 23.82 23.62 0.23
C ASN A 51 24.15 22.81 1.49
N ALA A 52 23.80 21.52 1.49
CA ALA A 52 24.12 20.58 2.57
C ALA A 52 25.13 19.54 2.10
N THR A 53 25.96 19.07 3.03
CA THR A 53 26.90 17.95 2.80
C THR A 53 26.30 16.65 3.30
N THR A 54 26.53 15.54 2.61
CA THR A 54 26.01 14.24 3.02
C THR A 54 27.16 13.31 3.40
N GLU A 55 27.07 12.67 4.56
CA GLU A 55 28.03 11.68 5.04
C GLU A 55 27.41 10.28 4.90
N GLU A 56 28.13 9.35 4.27
CA GLU A 56 27.65 7.99 4.06
C GLU A 56 27.89 7.14 5.31
N ILE A 57 26.85 6.46 5.79
CA ILE A 57 26.94 5.52 6.91
C ILE A 57 26.23 4.23 6.53
N GLY A 58 26.86 3.08 6.78
CA GLY A 58 26.34 1.75 6.43
C GLY A 58 25.25 1.19 7.36
N GLY A 59 24.80 1.96 8.36
CA GLY A 59 23.76 1.56 9.31
C GLY A 59 23.84 2.32 10.63
N SER A 60 22.81 2.17 11.48
CA SER A 60 22.67 2.94 12.74
C SER A 60 22.77 4.45 12.53
N VAL A 61 22.13 4.97 11.47
CA VAL A 61 22.23 6.39 11.08
C VAL A 61 21.77 7.31 12.21
N GLU A 62 20.81 6.85 13.02
CA GLU A 62 20.23 7.53 14.17
C GLU A 62 21.24 7.99 15.23
N ILE A 63 22.41 7.35 15.32
CA ILE A 63 23.44 7.72 16.31
C ILE A 63 24.30 8.89 15.86
N ALA A 64 24.33 9.19 14.55
CA ALA A 64 25.25 10.15 13.95
C ALA A 64 25.16 11.56 14.59
N PRO A 65 23.96 12.09 14.92
CA PRO A 65 23.86 13.35 15.63
C PRO A 65 24.38 13.29 17.06
N GLY A 66 24.17 12.16 17.77
CA GLY A 66 24.61 12.00 19.15
C GLY A 66 26.14 11.96 19.31
N ILE A 67 26.87 11.52 18.27
CA ILE A 67 28.33 11.46 18.25
C ILE A 67 28.98 12.65 17.53
N GLY A 68 28.18 13.61 17.05
CA GLY A 68 28.67 14.79 16.34
C GLY A 68 29.19 14.54 14.92
N LEU A 69 28.81 13.43 14.28
CA LEU A 69 29.21 13.11 12.91
C LEU A 69 28.42 13.92 11.87
N ALA A 70 27.16 14.22 12.17
CA ALA A 70 26.27 15.02 11.33
C ALA A 70 25.23 15.75 12.18
N GLU A 71 24.79 16.94 11.80
CA GLU A 71 23.74 17.67 12.53
C GLU A 71 22.33 17.12 12.28
N GLY A 72 22.12 16.45 11.14
CA GLY A 72 20.87 15.77 10.82
C GLY A 72 21.11 14.40 10.19
N ILE A 73 20.03 13.67 9.98
CA ILE A 73 20.05 12.37 9.31
C ILE A 73 19.00 12.34 8.20
N CYS A 74 19.17 11.42 7.26
CA CYS A 74 18.10 10.99 6.35
C CYS A 74 18.00 9.47 6.37
N ASP A 75 16.86 8.94 6.80
CA ASP A 75 16.66 7.50 6.92
C ASP A 75 15.20 7.08 6.66
N ILE A 76 14.98 5.76 6.51
CA ILE A 76 13.66 5.18 6.31
C ILE A 76 12.84 5.30 7.60
N VAL A 77 11.65 5.87 7.45
CA VAL A 77 10.65 6.04 8.50
C VAL A 77 9.38 5.31 8.11
N SER A 78 8.95 4.37 8.94
CA SER A 78 7.62 3.76 8.87
C SER A 78 6.72 4.38 9.95
N THR A 79 6.76 3.85 11.18
CA THR A 79 6.00 4.38 12.33
C THR A 79 6.66 5.58 13.01
N GLY A 80 7.97 5.79 12.81
CA GLY A 80 8.74 6.84 13.50
C GLY A 80 9.32 6.42 14.86
N SER A 81 9.04 5.22 15.35
CA SER A 81 9.47 4.76 16.68
C SER A 81 10.99 4.83 16.88
N THR A 82 11.79 4.45 15.88
CA THR A 82 13.25 4.47 15.93
C THR A 82 13.80 5.89 16.12
N LEU A 83 13.23 6.88 15.44
CA LEU A 83 13.64 8.28 15.61
C LEU A 83 13.40 8.75 17.04
N ILE A 84 12.21 8.49 17.56
CA ILE A 84 11.80 8.91 18.91
C ILE A 84 12.70 8.27 19.97
N MET A 85 13.01 6.97 19.86
CA MET A 85 13.89 6.26 20.78
C MET A 85 15.31 6.85 20.84
N ASN A 86 15.75 7.47 19.74
CA ASN A 86 17.05 8.11 19.64
C ASN A 86 16.99 9.64 19.84
N GLY A 87 15.86 10.15 20.33
CA GLY A 87 15.71 11.58 20.61
C GLY A 87 15.70 12.46 19.36
N LEU A 88 15.31 11.89 18.21
CA LEU A 88 15.19 12.60 16.94
C LEU A 88 13.73 12.93 16.65
N LYS A 89 13.51 14.01 15.90
CA LYS A 89 12.22 14.35 15.30
C LYS A 89 12.37 14.41 13.79
N GLU A 90 11.38 13.87 13.10
CA GLU A 90 11.25 14.00 11.66
C GLU A 90 10.87 15.44 11.30
N VAL A 91 11.46 15.97 10.23
CA VAL A 91 11.26 17.36 9.80
C VAL A 91 10.82 17.50 8.35
N GLU A 92 11.29 16.64 7.45
CA GLU A 92 10.96 16.72 6.02
C GLU A 92 10.86 15.33 5.41
N THR A 93 9.81 15.07 4.65
CA THR A 93 9.73 13.84 3.83
C THR A 93 10.44 14.07 2.51
N VAL A 94 11.48 13.27 2.24
CA VAL A 94 12.26 13.32 0.99
C VAL A 94 11.53 12.58 -0.12
N MET A 95 11.02 11.38 0.16
CA MET A 95 10.21 10.61 -0.77
C MET A 95 9.39 9.53 -0.06
N TYR A 96 8.29 9.13 -0.67
CA TYR A 96 7.56 7.91 -0.31
C TYR A 96 8.15 6.69 -1.02
N SER A 97 8.11 5.53 -0.38
CA SER A 97 8.67 4.28 -0.89
C SER A 97 7.77 3.10 -0.53
N GLU A 98 7.75 2.12 -1.41
CA GLU A 98 7.06 0.83 -1.22
C GLU A 98 7.78 -0.26 -2.02
N ALA A 99 7.41 -1.52 -1.80
CA ALA A 99 7.88 -2.60 -2.64
C ALA A 99 7.34 -2.48 -4.07
N VAL A 100 8.22 -2.58 -5.06
CA VAL A 100 7.88 -2.44 -6.48
C VAL A 100 8.52 -3.55 -7.31
N LEU A 101 7.84 -3.95 -8.39
CA LEU A 101 8.43 -4.78 -9.44
C LEU A 101 9.12 -3.89 -10.47
N ILE A 102 10.40 -4.15 -10.74
CA ILE A 102 11.19 -3.49 -11.78
C ILE A 102 11.69 -4.51 -12.79
N SER A 103 11.93 -4.05 -14.02
CA SER A 103 12.52 -4.86 -15.08
C SER A 103 13.58 -4.04 -15.84
N ASN A 104 14.48 -4.76 -16.50
CA ASN A 104 15.37 -4.14 -17.49
C ASN A 104 14.55 -3.79 -18.74
N PRO A 105 14.70 -2.60 -19.35
CA PRO A 105 13.98 -2.26 -20.58
C PRO A 105 14.31 -3.17 -21.78
N ASN A 106 15.48 -3.81 -21.78
CA ASN A 106 16.02 -4.59 -22.90
C ASN A 106 15.88 -6.12 -22.71
N LEU A 107 14.74 -6.59 -22.20
CA LEU A 107 14.49 -8.03 -22.06
C LEU A 107 14.31 -8.72 -23.42
N SER A 108 14.81 -9.96 -23.54
CA SER A 108 14.49 -10.86 -24.64
C SER A 108 13.00 -11.24 -24.61
N ILE A 109 12.48 -11.71 -25.74
CA ILE A 109 11.08 -12.12 -25.88
C ILE A 109 10.71 -13.19 -24.84
N GLU A 110 11.52 -14.23 -24.70
CA GLU A 110 11.31 -15.30 -23.70
C GLU A 110 11.22 -14.77 -22.26
N LYS A 111 12.05 -13.79 -21.89
CA LYS A 111 12.01 -13.19 -20.55
C LYS A 111 10.81 -12.27 -20.35
N LYS A 112 10.33 -11.62 -21.41
CA LYS A 112 9.08 -10.83 -21.37
C LYS A 112 7.88 -11.74 -21.10
N GLU A 113 7.80 -12.90 -21.75
CA GLU A 113 6.73 -13.86 -21.47
C GLU A 113 6.74 -14.36 -20.02
N ILE A 114 7.92 -14.56 -19.43
CA ILE A 114 8.03 -14.92 -18.00
C ILE A 114 7.56 -13.76 -17.12
N LEU A 115 7.95 -12.53 -17.45
CA LEU A 115 7.53 -11.32 -16.73
C LEU A 115 6.00 -11.16 -16.79
N ASP A 116 5.38 -11.39 -17.94
CA ASP A 116 3.93 -11.28 -18.12
C ASP A 116 3.21 -12.33 -17.27
N LYS A 117 3.69 -13.59 -17.29
CA LYS A 117 3.16 -14.67 -16.43
C LYS A 117 3.31 -14.35 -14.94
N LEU A 118 4.42 -13.76 -14.53
CA LEU A 118 4.65 -13.36 -13.14
C LEU A 118 3.72 -12.20 -12.73
N THR A 119 3.60 -11.19 -13.59
CA THR A 119 2.76 -10.01 -13.35
C THR A 119 1.30 -10.43 -13.20
N PHE A 120 0.81 -11.29 -14.09
CA PHE A 120 -0.53 -11.89 -13.99
C PHE A 120 -0.77 -12.62 -12.66
N ARG A 121 0.20 -13.40 -12.17
CA ARG A 121 0.08 -14.11 -10.88
C ARG A 121 0.03 -13.15 -9.70
N ILE A 122 0.78 -12.05 -9.76
CA ILE A 122 0.77 -10.99 -8.75
C ILE A 122 -0.60 -10.27 -8.76
N ASP A 123 -1.09 -9.91 -9.94
CA ASP A 123 -2.39 -9.27 -10.12
C ASP A 123 -3.52 -10.14 -9.55
N ALA A 124 -3.47 -11.44 -9.80
CA ALA A 124 -4.49 -12.37 -9.28
C ALA A 124 -4.56 -12.39 -7.74
N VAL A 125 -3.42 -12.23 -7.05
CA VAL A 125 -3.38 -12.16 -5.58
C VAL A 125 -3.83 -10.79 -5.09
N GLN A 126 -3.39 -9.70 -5.72
CA GLN A 126 -3.79 -8.35 -5.31
C GLN A 126 -5.28 -8.09 -5.53
N ASN A 127 -5.84 -8.57 -6.65
CA ASN A 127 -7.27 -8.47 -6.92
C ASN A 127 -8.09 -9.27 -5.89
N ALA A 128 -7.60 -10.43 -5.48
CA ALA A 128 -8.22 -11.25 -4.44
C ALA A 128 -8.20 -10.56 -3.07
N GLN A 129 -7.09 -9.91 -2.70
CA GLN A 129 -6.97 -9.18 -1.42
C GLN A 129 -7.98 -8.02 -1.31
N LYS A 130 -8.34 -7.40 -2.43
CA LYS A 130 -9.31 -6.29 -2.50
C LYS A 130 -10.76 -6.77 -2.54
N SER A 131 -10.98 -8.08 -2.59
CA SER A 131 -12.29 -8.65 -2.86
C SER A 131 -12.69 -9.63 -1.76
N LYS A 132 -14.00 -9.71 -1.49
CA LYS A 132 -14.59 -10.74 -0.64
C LYS A 132 -15.58 -11.55 -1.45
N TYR A 133 -15.57 -12.85 -1.21
CA TYR A 133 -16.63 -13.71 -1.71
C TYR A 133 -17.78 -13.67 -0.72
N ILE A 134 -18.99 -13.46 -1.23
CA ILE A 134 -20.21 -13.49 -0.45
C ILE A 134 -21.16 -14.57 -0.96
N LEU A 135 -21.86 -15.16 -0.01
CA LEU A 135 -22.96 -16.08 -0.23
C LEU A 135 -24.14 -15.59 0.61
N LEU A 136 -25.32 -15.51 0.03
CA LEU A 136 -26.53 -15.08 0.74
C LEU A 136 -27.74 -15.84 0.23
N ASN A 137 -28.78 -15.92 1.06
CA ASN A 137 -30.07 -16.47 0.66
C ASN A 137 -31.04 -15.33 0.38
N ALA A 138 -31.86 -15.47 -0.67
CA ALA A 138 -32.87 -14.49 -1.03
C ALA A 138 -34.18 -15.16 -1.46
N PRO A 139 -35.34 -14.51 -1.22
CA PRO A 139 -36.59 -14.86 -1.87
C PRO A 139 -36.47 -14.75 -3.39
N ASN A 140 -37.12 -15.65 -4.12
CA ASN A 140 -37.01 -15.72 -5.58
C ASN A 140 -37.51 -14.45 -6.29
N ASP A 141 -38.49 -13.76 -5.71
CA ASP A 141 -39.05 -12.50 -6.21
C ASP A 141 -38.12 -11.28 -5.99
N LYS A 142 -37.08 -11.43 -5.14
CA LYS A 142 -36.09 -10.40 -4.82
C LYS A 142 -34.75 -10.57 -5.53
N ILE A 143 -34.57 -11.65 -6.30
CA ILE A 143 -33.30 -11.97 -6.96
C ILE A 143 -32.83 -10.84 -7.87
N GLU A 144 -33.72 -10.22 -8.65
CA GLU A 144 -33.35 -9.17 -9.61
C GLU A 144 -32.89 -7.89 -8.89
N GLU A 145 -33.64 -7.46 -7.88
CA GLU A 145 -33.30 -6.31 -7.02
C GLU A 145 -31.95 -6.53 -6.34
N ILE A 146 -31.77 -7.69 -5.70
CA ILE A 146 -30.53 -8.05 -5.01
C ILE A 146 -29.35 -8.17 -5.97
N SER A 147 -29.55 -8.73 -7.18
CA SER A 147 -28.50 -8.86 -8.18
C SER A 147 -28.00 -7.50 -8.67
N ALA A 148 -28.87 -6.49 -8.73
CA ALA A 148 -28.49 -5.12 -9.11
C ALA A 148 -27.61 -4.43 -8.06
N LEU A 149 -27.66 -4.86 -6.80
CA LEU A 149 -26.82 -4.35 -5.70
C LEU A 149 -25.42 -4.99 -5.67
N LEU A 150 -25.14 -5.98 -6.52
CA LEU A 150 -23.93 -6.78 -6.52
C LEU A 150 -23.03 -6.44 -7.73
N PRO A 151 -22.09 -5.48 -7.58
CA PRO A 151 -21.33 -4.95 -8.72
C PRO A 151 -20.22 -5.87 -9.26
N GLY A 152 -19.85 -6.94 -8.54
CA GLY A 152 -18.50 -7.51 -8.68
C GLY A 152 -18.26 -8.56 -9.77
N MET A 153 -19.27 -9.09 -10.49
CA MET A 153 -19.06 -9.92 -11.69
C MET A 153 -20.28 -9.87 -12.63
N LYS A 154 -20.08 -10.26 -13.91
CA LYS A 154 -21.07 -10.24 -15.01
C LYS A 154 -22.52 -10.60 -14.61
N SER A 155 -22.69 -11.57 -13.71
CA SER A 155 -23.97 -11.94 -13.09
C SER A 155 -23.67 -12.77 -11.83
N PRO A 156 -24.43 -12.62 -10.72
CA PRO A 156 -24.32 -13.53 -9.60
C PRO A 156 -24.73 -14.96 -10.00
N THR A 157 -24.17 -15.95 -9.32
CA THR A 157 -24.61 -17.35 -9.46
C THR A 157 -25.84 -17.55 -8.59
N VAL A 158 -26.91 -18.12 -9.14
CA VAL A 158 -28.17 -18.40 -8.44
C VAL A 158 -28.39 -19.90 -8.35
N LEU A 159 -28.59 -20.42 -7.13
CA LEU A 159 -28.82 -21.83 -6.85
C LEU A 159 -30.12 -21.99 -6.05
N PRO A 160 -31.06 -22.87 -6.45
CA PRO A 160 -32.27 -23.11 -5.66
C PRO A 160 -31.95 -23.76 -4.31
N LEU A 161 -32.66 -23.36 -3.27
CA LEU A 161 -32.57 -24.00 -1.94
C LEU A 161 -33.57 -25.15 -1.80
N ALA A 162 -33.39 -25.95 -0.74
CA ALA A 162 -34.35 -26.98 -0.37
C ALA A 162 -35.70 -26.38 0.11
N GLU A 163 -35.68 -25.15 0.61
CA GLU A 163 -36.87 -24.38 0.93
C GLU A 163 -37.45 -23.77 -0.34
N GLU A 164 -38.72 -24.08 -0.64
CA GLU A 164 -39.40 -23.55 -1.82
C GLU A 164 -39.53 -22.02 -1.74
N GLY A 165 -39.34 -21.35 -2.86
CA GLY A 165 -39.41 -19.88 -2.96
C GLY A 165 -38.11 -19.17 -2.62
N TRP A 166 -37.03 -19.89 -2.29
CA TRP A 166 -35.73 -19.30 -1.96
C TRP A 166 -34.58 -19.80 -2.84
N SER A 167 -33.59 -18.93 -3.02
CA SER A 167 -32.34 -19.22 -3.73
C SER A 167 -31.12 -18.70 -2.97
N SER A 168 -29.98 -19.38 -3.10
CA SER A 168 -28.66 -18.89 -2.71
C SER A 168 -28.04 -18.10 -3.86
N LEU A 169 -27.53 -16.90 -3.57
CA LEU A 169 -26.80 -16.05 -4.49
C LEU A 169 -25.35 -15.97 -4.06
N HIS A 170 -24.45 -16.20 -5.02
CA HIS A 170 -23.01 -16.12 -4.80
C HIS A 170 -22.45 -14.98 -5.64
N SER A 171 -21.64 -14.12 -5.02
CA SER A 171 -21.01 -13.00 -5.71
C SER A 171 -19.67 -12.61 -5.07
N VAL A 172 -18.97 -11.70 -5.74
CA VAL A 172 -17.75 -11.06 -5.25
C VAL A 172 -18.05 -9.59 -5.04
N ILE A 173 -17.54 -9.01 -3.96
CA ILE A 173 -17.68 -7.57 -3.67
C ILE A 173 -16.32 -6.99 -3.29
N GLU A 174 -16.09 -5.72 -3.63
CA GLU A 174 -14.88 -5.03 -3.19
C GLU A 174 -14.93 -4.74 -1.69
N GLU A 175 -13.78 -4.84 -1.02
CA GLU A 175 -13.66 -4.65 0.44
C GLU A 175 -14.12 -3.24 0.87
N ASN A 176 -13.89 -2.24 0.01
CA ASN A 176 -14.27 -0.85 0.31
C ASN A 176 -15.79 -0.62 0.27
N ASP A 177 -16.51 -1.39 -0.54
CA ASP A 177 -17.97 -1.29 -0.68
C ASP A 177 -18.69 -2.29 0.24
N PHE A 178 -17.93 -3.14 0.95
CA PHE A 178 -18.44 -4.30 1.67
C PHE A 178 -19.64 -3.97 2.56
N TRP A 179 -19.47 -3.07 3.53
CA TRP A 179 -20.53 -2.77 4.50
C TRP A 179 -21.74 -2.07 3.88
N ASN A 180 -21.51 -1.18 2.92
CA ASN A 180 -22.58 -0.48 2.22
C ASN A 180 -23.47 -1.46 1.45
N VAL A 181 -22.87 -2.44 0.78
CA VAL A 181 -23.61 -3.48 0.05
C VAL A 181 -24.33 -4.41 1.01
N ILE A 182 -23.70 -4.85 2.11
CA ILE A 182 -24.35 -5.73 3.09
C ILE A 182 -25.62 -5.12 3.68
N ASP A 183 -25.61 -3.83 3.98
CA ASP A 183 -26.79 -3.15 4.53
C ASP A 183 -27.94 -3.10 3.50
N GLN A 184 -27.63 -2.73 2.26
CA GLN A 184 -28.61 -2.72 1.16
C GLN A 184 -29.19 -4.11 0.88
N LEU A 185 -28.35 -5.15 0.93
CA LEU A 185 -28.78 -6.54 0.74
C LEU A 185 -29.78 -6.96 1.83
N LYS A 186 -29.52 -6.62 3.10
CA LYS A 186 -30.42 -6.93 4.21
C LYS A 186 -31.75 -6.21 4.06
N ASP A 187 -31.73 -4.93 3.68
CA ASP A 187 -32.93 -4.13 3.44
C ASP A 187 -33.77 -4.70 2.29
N ALA A 188 -33.12 -5.27 1.26
CA ALA A 188 -33.76 -5.96 0.15
C ALA A 188 -34.27 -7.38 0.51
N GLY A 189 -34.05 -7.85 1.74
CA GLY A 189 -34.55 -9.14 2.25
C GLY A 189 -33.57 -10.31 2.18
N ALA A 190 -32.28 -10.06 1.92
CA ALA A 190 -31.26 -11.09 1.97
C ALA A 190 -31.04 -11.61 3.41
N GLN A 191 -30.84 -12.92 3.54
CA GLN A 191 -30.62 -13.61 4.80
C GLN A 191 -29.40 -14.53 4.73
N GLY A 192 -28.89 -14.95 5.89
CA GLY A 192 -27.82 -15.95 5.96
C GLY A 192 -26.54 -15.55 5.22
N ILE A 193 -26.19 -14.27 5.23
CA ILE A 193 -25.02 -13.76 4.51
C ILE A 193 -23.73 -14.31 5.14
N LEU A 194 -22.97 -15.05 4.35
CA LEU A 194 -21.65 -15.58 4.68
C LEU A 194 -20.58 -14.90 3.82
N VAL A 195 -19.41 -14.72 4.42
CA VAL A 195 -18.26 -14.07 3.78
C VAL A 195 -17.05 -14.97 3.86
N SER A 196 -16.36 -15.12 2.75
CA SER A 196 -15.12 -15.91 2.66
C SER A 196 -14.01 -15.09 2.00
N PRO A 197 -12.76 -15.18 2.50
CA PRO A 197 -11.63 -14.61 1.79
C PRO A 197 -11.42 -15.32 0.46
N ILE A 198 -10.93 -14.57 -0.53
CA ILE A 198 -10.50 -15.09 -1.82
C ILE A 198 -8.98 -15.18 -1.80
N GLU A 199 -8.41 -16.35 -2.13
CA GLU A 199 -6.95 -16.48 -2.21
C GLU A 199 -6.37 -15.91 -3.50
N LYS A 200 -7.05 -16.15 -4.63
CA LYS A 200 -6.65 -15.73 -5.97
C LYS A 200 -7.90 -15.46 -6.79
N LEU A 201 -7.92 -14.33 -7.51
CA LEU A 201 -8.99 -13.94 -8.40
C LEU A 201 -8.41 -13.79 -9.81
N ILE A 202 -8.80 -14.69 -10.71
CA ILE A 202 -8.34 -14.71 -12.09
C ILE A 202 -9.39 -14.03 -12.96
N ALA A 203 -9.05 -12.90 -13.57
CA ALA A 203 -9.92 -12.11 -14.44
C ALA A 203 -9.17 -11.73 -15.72
#